data_AF-A0AAU2KT79-F1
#
_entry.id   AF-A0AAU2KT79-F1
#
_cell.length_a   1.000
_cell.length_b   1.000
_cell.length_c   1.000
_cell.angle_alpha   90.00
_cell.angle_beta   90.00
_cell.angle_gamma   90.00
#
_symmetry.space_group_name_H-M   'P 1'
#
loop_
_entity.id
_entity.type
_entity.pdbx_description
1 polymer ?
#
loop_
_entity_poly.entity_id
_entity_poly.type
_entity_poly.pdbx_seq_one_letter_code
_entity_poly.pdbx_strand_id
1 'polypeptide(L)'
;MSTEVEPVEHEDRWVLNLRGLSVVRISIDFRLTLVLDAGWEVVLEAPAQLSKGSLHTSPGLPLTPESQDVAAALPLFGATVLSAVVFKSGVLRMVFDSGMHLTCSADASFEAWQVTEPQGWRFISLPGGDLAVWSRSGTSENPQGQAAKH
;
A
#
# COMPACT_ATOMS: atom_id res chain seq x y z
N MET A 1 -8.88 7.56 -21.79
CA MET A 1 -7.51 8.10 -21.73
C MET A 1 -7.10 8.07 -20.28
N SER A 2 -6.66 6.91 -19.79
CA SER A 2 -6.24 6.76 -18.39
C SER A 2 -4.79 7.23 -18.32
N THR A 3 -4.57 8.39 -17.71
CA THR A 3 -3.21 8.79 -17.35
C THR A 3 -2.76 7.86 -16.24
N GLU A 4 -1.99 6.84 -16.56
CA GLU A 4 -1.25 6.06 -15.56
C GLU A 4 -0.29 7.03 -14.88
N VAL A 5 -0.61 7.42 -13.64
CA VAL A 5 0.26 8.27 -12.84
C VAL A 5 1.10 7.32 -11.99
N GLU A 6 2.34 7.10 -12.41
CA GLU A 6 3.29 6.20 -11.73
C GLU A 6 3.66 6.71 -10.33
N PRO A 7 4.02 5.82 -9.38
CA PRO A 7 4.57 6.23 -8.08
C PRO A 7 5.80 7.13 -8.21
N VAL A 8 5.90 8.15 -7.36
CA VAL A 8 7.00 9.12 -7.35
C VAL A 8 7.86 8.91 -6.10
N GLU A 9 9.16 8.70 -6.30
CA GLU A 9 10.14 8.60 -5.23
C GLU A 9 10.59 9.98 -4.72
N HIS A 10 10.72 10.10 -3.41
CA HIS A 10 11.37 11.18 -2.70
C HIS A 10 12.47 10.64 -1.77
N GLU A 11 13.23 11.54 -1.15
CA GLU A 11 14.32 11.19 -0.23
C GLU A 11 13.86 10.22 0.88
N ASP A 12 12.73 10.51 1.53
CA ASP A 12 12.23 9.82 2.71
C ASP A 12 11.00 8.93 2.46
N ARG A 13 10.40 8.98 1.27
CA ARG A 13 9.10 8.36 0.99
C ARG A 13 8.82 8.16 -0.49
N TRP A 14 7.77 7.41 -0.78
CA TRP A 14 7.12 7.33 -2.08
C TRP A 14 5.69 7.84 -2.00
N VAL A 15 5.27 8.59 -3.01
CA VAL A 15 3.87 8.96 -3.24
C VAL A 15 3.32 8.02 -4.30
N LEU A 16 2.36 7.16 -3.92
CA LEU A 16 1.92 6.04 -4.77
C LEU A 16 0.95 6.44 -5.88
N ASN A 17 0.48 7.70 -5.89
CA ASN A 17 -0.46 8.24 -6.88
C ASN A 17 -1.77 7.44 -7.05
N LEU A 18 -2.22 6.76 -5.99
CA LEU A 18 -3.49 6.02 -5.92
C LEU A 18 -4.73 6.93 -5.77
N ARG A 19 -4.57 8.25 -5.95
CA ARG A 19 -5.65 9.22 -5.74
C ARG A 19 -6.80 8.95 -6.70
N GLY A 20 -8.02 8.93 -6.18
CA GLY A 20 -9.24 8.70 -6.97
C GLY A 20 -9.65 7.23 -7.09
N LEU A 21 -8.80 6.29 -6.66
CA LEU A 21 -9.20 4.88 -6.57
C LEU A 21 -10.06 4.66 -5.33
N SER A 22 -11.15 3.90 -5.46
CA SER A 22 -12.04 3.58 -4.35
C SER A 22 -11.79 2.18 -3.83
N VAL A 23 -12.02 1.94 -2.54
CA VAL A 23 -11.99 0.58 -1.98
C VAL A 23 -13.22 -0.18 -2.47
N VAL A 24 -13.02 -1.21 -3.29
CA VAL A 24 -14.10 -2.02 -3.89
C VAL A 24 -14.29 -3.38 -3.23
N ARG A 25 -13.32 -3.82 -2.43
CA ARG A 25 -13.44 -5.05 -1.64
C ARG A 25 -12.60 -4.93 -0.37
N ILE A 26 -13.16 -5.46 0.71
CA ILE A 26 -12.46 -5.68 1.97
C ILE A 26 -12.48 -7.19 2.21
N SER A 27 -11.31 -7.80 2.34
CA SER A 27 -11.16 -9.22 2.69
C SER A 27 -10.57 -9.32 4.09
N ILE A 28 -11.17 -10.17 4.92
CA ILE A 28 -10.73 -10.44 6.28
C ILE A 28 -10.42 -11.93 6.38
N ASP A 29 -9.14 -12.24 6.60
CA ASP A 29 -8.65 -13.58 6.92
C ASP A 29 -7.68 -13.49 8.13
N PHE A 30 -6.47 -14.08 8.05
CA PHE A 30 -5.40 -13.77 9.00
C PHE A 30 -4.81 -12.36 8.80
N ARG A 31 -5.23 -11.69 7.72
CA ARG A 31 -4.81 -10.36 7.29
C ARG A 31 -6.04 -9.50 7.02
N LEU A 32 -5.82 -8.20 6.92
CA LEU A 32 -6.81 -7.26 6.41
C LEU A 32 -6.36 -6.75 5.04
N THR A 33 -7.14 -7.05 4.00
CA THR A 33 -6.86 -6.60 2.64
C THR A 33 -7.91 -5.61 2.16
N LEU A 34 -7.46 -4.44 1.72
CA LEU A 34 -8.25 -3.47 0.97
C LEU A 34 -7.89 -3.60 -0.50
N VAL A 35 -8.87 -3.91 -1.34
CA VAL A 35 -8.69 -3.91 -2.80
C VAL A 35 -9.29 -2.62 -3.34
N LEU A 36 -8.48 -1.88 -4.08
CA LEU A 36 -8.88 -0.64 -4.72
C LEU A 36 -9.32 -0.91 -6.18
N ASP A 37 -9.99 0.08 -6.77
CA ASP A 37 -10.18 0.15 -8.21
C ASP A 37 -8.85 -0.04 -8.97
N ALA A 38 -8.93 -0.53 -10.21
CA ALA A 38 -7.77 -0.96 -11.01
C ALA A 38 -6.96 -2.14 -10.43
N GLY A 39 -7.45 -2.77 -9.35
CA GLY A 39 -6.91 -4.03 -8.81
C GLY A 39 -5.73 -3.87 -7.85
N TRP A 40 -5.40 -2.65 -7.44
CA TRP A 40 -4.39 -2.43 -6.40
C TRP A 40 -4.81 -3.07 -5.09
N GLU A 41 -3.88 -3.67 -4.38
CA GLU A 41 -4.13 -4.28 -3.08
C GLU A 41 -3.28 -3.62 -1.99
N VAL A 42 -3.90 -3.34 -0.85
CA VAL A 42 -3.25 -2.91 0.39
C VAL A 42 -3.50 -4.00 1.42
N VAL A 43 -2.46 -4.70 1.83
CA VAL A 43 -2.51 -5.80 2.78
C VAL A 43 -1.89 -5.35 4.09
N LEU A 44 -2.58 -5.59 5.21
CA LEU A 44 -2.09 -5.35 6.56
C LEU A 44 -1.94 -6.69 7.27
N GLU A 45 -0.74 -6.96 7.76
CA GLU A 45 -0.34 -8.20 8.46
C GLU A 45 0.07 -7.93 9.91
N ALA A 46 0.27 -6.65 10.27
CA ALA A 46 0.49 -6.19 11.64
C ALA A 46 -0.60 -5.17 12.08
N PRO A 47 -0.72 -4.89 13.39
CA PRO A 47 -1.66 -3.90 13.88
C PRO A 47 -1.49 -2.51 13.24
N ALA A 48 -2.58 -1.98 12.72
CA ALA A 48 -2.67 -0.64 12.16
C ALA A 48 -3.61 0.24 12.98
N GLN A 49 -3.61 1.53 12.67
CA GLN A 49 -4.47 2.52 13.32
C GLN A 49 -5.35 3.21 12.30
N LEU A 50 -6.64 3.30 12.61
CA LEU A 50 -7.64 3.98 11.81
C LEU A 50 -8.24 5.14 12.61
N SER A 51 -7.97 6.37 12.20
CA SER A 51 -8.48 7.58 12.85
C SER A 51 -9.44 8.33 11.94
N LYS A 52 -10.29 9.19 12.52
CA LYS A 52 -11.19 10.08 11.79
C LYS A 52 -10.88 11.54 12.16
N GLY A 53 -10.83 12.42 11.17
CA GLY A 53 -10.54 13.84 11.38
C GLY A 53 -9.06 14.16 11.19
N SER A 54 -8.44 14.93 12.10
CA SER A 54 -7.03 15.28 11.94
C SER A 54 -6.11 14.06 12.11
N LEU A 55 -4.93 14.07 11.47
CA LEU A 55 -3.91 13.01 11.65
C LEU A 55 -3.44 12.83 13.11
N HIS A 56 -3.78 13.76 14.01
CA HIS A 56 -3.38 13.76 15.42
C HIS A 56 -4.55 13.47 16.37
N THR A 57 -5.72 13.10 15.82
CA THR A 57 -6.89 12.76 16.64
C THR A 57 -6.64 11.37 17.23
N SER A 58 -6.27 11.34 18.52
CA SER A 58 -5.86 10.15 19.25
C SER A 58 -6.89 9.83 20.34
N PRO A 59 -7.20 8.54 20.59
CA PRO A 59 -6.68 7.37 19.88
C PRO A 59 -7.47 7.05 18.61
N GLY A 60 -6.76 6.61 17.57
CA GLY A 60 -7.38 5.88 16.46
C GLY A 60 -7.94 4.53 16.93
N LEU A 61 -8.87 3.97 16.18
CA LEU A 61 -9.35 2.61 16.36
C LEU A 61 -8.26 1.63 15.87
N PRO A 62 -7.90 0.62 16.67
CA PRO A 62 -6.97 -0.40 16.23
C PRO A 62 -7.60 -1.20 15.09
N LEU A 63 -6.76 -1.59 14.13
CA LEU A 63 -7.04 -2.61 13.14
C LEU A 63 -6.02 -3.71 13.35
N THR A 64 -6.35 -4.67 14.21
CA THR A 64 -5.48 -5.80 14.53
C THR A 64 -5.90 -6.99 13.67
N PRO A 65 -5.11 -7.38 12.65
CA PRO A 65 -5.34 -8.64 11.93
C PRO A 65 -5.54 -9.82 12.89
N GLU A 66 -6.26 -10.84 12.44
CA GLU A 66 -6.65 -12.02 13.26
C GLU A 66 -7.63 -11.74 14.42
N SER A 67 -8.04 -10.49 14.64
CA SER A 67 -9.02 -10.12 15.66
C SER A 67 -10.28 -9.49 15.06
N GLN A 68 -11.31 -9.28 15.89
CA GLN A 68 -12.53 -8.56 15.48
C GLN A 68 -12.32 -7.05 15.31
N ASP A 69 -11.19 -6.49 15.74
CA ASP A 69 -10.89 -5.05 15.63
C ASP A 69 -10.89 -4.58 14.17
N VAL A 70 -10.59 -5.48 13.22
CA VAL A 70 -10.64 -5.21 11.76
C VAL A 70 -12.04 -4.77 11.28
N ALA A 71 -13.10 -5.04 12.02
CA ALA A 71 -14.45 -4.56 11.69
C ALA A 71 -14.51 -3.02 11.61
N ALA A 72 -13.61 -2.31 12.28
CA ALA A 72 -13.50 -0.86 12.17
C ALA A 72 -13.07 -0.38 10.76
N ALA A 73 -12.54 -1.27 9.90
CA ALA A 73 -12.22 -0.95 8.51
C ALA A 73 -13.43 -0.98 7.57
N LEU A 74 -14.57 -1.56 7.96
CA LEU A 74 -15.76 -1.66 7.11
C LEU A 74 -16.24 -0.32 6.51
N PRO A 75 -16.19 0.82 7.23
CA PRO A 75 -16.52 2.13 6.66
C PRO A 75 -15.60 2.61 5.54
N LEU A 76 -14.46 1.94 5.30
CA LEU A 76 -13.60 2.23 4.15
C LEU A 76 -14.17 1.68 2.85
N PHE A 77 -15.14 0.75 2.88
CA PHE A 77 -15.77 0.23 1.66
C PHE A 77 -16.46 1.37 0.89
N GLY A 78 -16.07 1.55 -0.37
CA GLY A 78 -16.51 2.65 -1.24
C GLY A 78 -15.81 3.99 -0.98
N ALA A 79 -14.95 4.10 0.02
CA ALA A 79 -14.19 5.33 0.28
C ALA A 79 -13.10 5.53 -0.78
N THR A 80 -12.93 6.77 -1.24
CA THR A 80 -11.95 7.14 -2.27
C THR A 80 -10.63 7.59 -1.63
N VAL A 81 -9.51 7.10 -2.16
CA VAL A 81 -8.17 7.50 -1.73
C VAL A 81 -7.91 8.95 -2.17
N LEU A 82 -7.56 9.80 -1.21
CA LEU A 82 -7.09 11.18 -1.45
C LEU A 82 -5.57 11.29 -1.50
N SER A 83 -4.88 10.44 -0.73
CA SER A 83 -3.43 10.35 -0.63
C SER A 83 -3.01 8.96 -0.16
N ALA A 84 -1.94 8.43 -0.74
CA ALA A 84 -1.27 7.20 -0.31
C ALA A 84 0.25 7.43 -0.35
N VAL A 85 0.88 7.31 0.82
CA VAL A 85 2.30 7.58 1.02
C VAL A 85 2.90 6.42 1.79
N VAL A 86 4.04 5.93 1.33
CA VAL A 86 4.85 4.94 2.06
C VAL A 86 6.21 5.54 2.36
N PHE A 87 6.64 5.47 3.60
CA PHE A 87 7.92 6.04 4.04
C PHE A 87 9.02 4.99 3.97
N LYS A 88 10.24 5.43 3.70
CA LYS A 88 11.43 4.58 3.73
C LYS A 88 11.70 4.02 5.12
N SER A 89 11.03 4.51 6.17
CA SER A 89 11.04 3.91 7.50
C SER A 89 10.11 2.70 7.68
N GLY A 90 9.41 2.27 6.63
CA GLY A 90 8.42 1.19 6.70
C GLY A 90 7.03 1.61 7.19
N VAL A 91 6.71 2.92 7.17
CA VAL A 91 5.38 3.42 7.57
C VAL A 91 4.49 3.59 6.34
N LEU A 92 3.27 3.06 6.37
CA LEU A 92 2.20 3.35 5.41
C LEU A 92 1.27 4.43 5.99
N ARG A 93 0.89 5.41 5.16
CA ARG A 93 -0.18 6.37 5.46
C ARG A 93 -1.13 6.51 4.26
N MET A 94 -2.42 6.35 4.53
CA MET A 94 -3.48 6.60 3.55
C MET A 94 -4.54 7.53 4.13
N VAL A 95 -5.06 8.40 3.27
CA VAL A 95 -6.13 9.35 3.58
C VAL A 95 -7.28 9.08 2.63
N PHE A 96 -8.49 8.96 3.16
CA PHE A 96 -9.70 8.72 2.41
C PHE A 96 -10.64 9.95 2.46
N ASP A 97 -11.50 10.07 1.46
CA ASP A 97 -12.48 11.15 1.31
C ASP A 97 -13.54 11.22 2.43
N SER A 98 -13.77 10.09 3.10
CA SER A 98 -14.59 9.97 4.31
C SER A 98 -14.00 10.67 5.54
N GLY A 99 -12.78 11.23 5.42
CA GLY A 99 -12.02 11.82 6.51
C GLY A 99 -11.33 10.79 7.41
N MET A 100 -11.28 9.53 6.96
CA MET A 100 -10.60 8.43 7.64
C MET A 100 -9.13 8.38 7.24
N HIS A 101 -8.24 8.16 8.20
CA HIS A 101 -6.81 8.02 7.99
C HIS A 101 -6.32 6.66 8.49
N LEU A 102 -5.73 5.89 7.60
CA LEU A 102 -5.09 4.61 7.91
C LEU A 102 -3.58 4.82 8.06
N THR A 103 -3.01 4.35 9.17
CA THR A 103 -1.56 4.30 9.38
C THR A 103 -1.15 2.92 9.85
N CYS A 104 -0.12 2.34 9.22
CA CYS A 104 0.51 1.10 9.67
C CYS A 104 2.01 1.37 9.82
N SER A 105 2.57 1.07 10.98
CA SER A 105 4.02 1.20 11.21
C SER A 105 4.72 -0.10 10.88
N ALA A 106 6.04 -0.06 10.70
CA ALA A 106 6.82 -1.29 10.61
C ALA A 106 6.67 -2.11 11.90
N ASP A 107 6.60 -3.42 11.75
CA ASP A 107 6.65 -4.36 12.86
C ASP A 107 8.11 -4.74 13.12
N ALA A 108 8.46 -5.08 14.37
CA ALA A 108 9.84 -5.39 14.74
C ALA A 108 10.34 -6.72 14.16
N SER A 109 9.44 -7.66 13.88
CA SER A 109 9.76 -9.05 13.54
C SER A 109 9.17 -9.50 12.21
N PHE A 110 8.15 -8.82 11.68
CA PHE A 110 7.42 -9.24 10.49
C PHE A 110 7.26 -8.12 9.46
N GLU A 111 6.91 -8.50 8.23
CA GLU A 111 6.45 -7.56 7.22
C GLU A 111 5.07 -7.04 7.65
N ALA A 112 4.97 -5.74 7.93
CA ALA A 112 3.76 -5.19 8.55
C ALA A 112 2.63 -4.95 7.53
N TRP A 113 3.00 -4.60 6.30
CA TRP A 113 2.05 -4.26 5.25
C TRP A 113 2.71 -4.37 3.88
N GLN A 114 1.86 -4.51 2.87
CA GLN A 114 2.24 -4.54 1.46
C GLN A 114 1.26 -3.70 0.63
N VAL A 115 1.76 -2.98 -0.38
CA VAL A 115 0.94 -2.32 -1.40
C VAL A 115 1.39 -2.80 -2.77
N THR A 116 0.49 -3.42 -3.53
CA THR A 116 0.82 -4.07 -4.79
C THR A 116 -0.12 -3.66 -5.92
N GLU A 117 0.46 -3.47 -7.09
CA GLU A 117 -0.25 -3.37 -8.37
C GLU A 117 -0.32 -4.77 -9.00
N PRO A 118 -1.42 -5.17 -9.66
CA PRO A 118 -1.56 -6.48 -10.28
C PRO A 118 -0.41 -6.93 -11.19
N GLN A 119 0.24 -6.01 -11.89
CA GLN A 119 1.23 -6.34 -12.94
C GLN A 119 2.53 -5.56 -12.80
N GLY A 120 2.79 -4.89 -11.69
CA GLY A 120 3.93 -3.98 -11.62
C GLY A 120 4.42 -3.75 -10.22
N TRP A 121 4.11 -2.56 -9.70
CA TRP A 121 4.70 -2.06 -8.47
C TRP A 121 4.42 -2.92 -7.25
N ARG A 122 5.42 -3.06 -6.39
CA ARG A 122 5.30 -3.64 -5.04
C ARG A 122 6.06 -2.80 -4.05
N PHE A 123 5.40 -2.47 -2.95
CA PHE A 123 5.96 -1.76 -1.80
C PHE A 123 5.73 -2.61 -0.57
N ILE A 124 6.79 -2.96 0.16
CA ILE A 124 6.72 -3.87 1.31
C ILE A 124 7.48 -3.25 2.48
N SER A 125 6.83 -3.14 3.64
CA SER A 125 7.53 -2.82 4.89
C SER A 125 8.35 -4.02 5.33
N LEU A 126 9.66 -3.84 5.49
CA LEU A 126 10.50 -4.90 6.02
C LEU A 126 10.41 -4.98 7.56
N PRO A 127 10.78 -6.13 8.16
CA PRO A 127 10.91 -6.25 9.60
C PRO A 127 11.92 -5.25 10.17
N GLY A 128 11.55 -4.60 11.27
CA GLY A 128 12.40 -3.63 11.98
C GLY A 128 12.45 -2.24 11.35
N GLY A 129 11.81 -2.03 10.21
CA GLY A 129 11.83 -0.77 9.46
C GLY A 129 12.15 -0.99 7.98
N ASP A 130 12.58 0.06 7.30
CA ASP A 130 12.91 0.04 5.87
C ASP A 130 11.73 -0.23 4.91
N LEU A 131 11.98 0.03 3.63
CA LEU A 131 11.01 -0.14 2.56
C LEU A 131 11.66 -0.85 1.38
N ALA A 132 11.13 -2.00 1.01
CA ALA A 132 11.50 -2.67 -0.23
C ALA A 132 10.55 -2.27 -1.36
N VAL A 133 11.13 -1.97 -2.53
CA VAL A 133 10.40 -1.49 -3.71
C VAL A 133 10.80 -2.31 -4.94
N TRP A 134 9.80 -2.80 -5.66
CA TRP A 134 9.96 -3.41 -6.98
C TRP A 134 9.08 -2.68 -7.98
N SER A 135 9.66 -2.35 -9.14
CA SER A 135 8.93 -1.87 -10.31
C SER A 135 8.84 -2.99 -11.35
N ARG A 136 8.08 -2.76 -12.44
CA ARG A 136 8.26 -3.59 -13.64
C ARG A 136 9.73 -3.51 -14.04
N SER A 137 10.45 -4.63 -13.97
CA SER A 137 11.70 -4.79 -14.69
C SER A 137 11.33 -4.75 -16.16
N GLY A 138 11.71 -3.68 -16.87
CA GLY A 138 11.70 -3.71 -18.32
C GLY A 138 12.45 -4.97 -18.76
N THR A 139 11.82 -5.75 -19.63
CA THR A 139 12.39 -6.95 -20.25
C THR A 139 13.86 -6.69 -20.57
N SER A 140 14.77 -7.47 -19.99
CA SER A 140 16.15 -7.50 -20.48
C SER A 140 16.08 -8.06 -21.90
N GLU A 141 16.11 -7.19 -22.91
CA GLU A 141 16.47 -7.62 -24.27
C GLU A 141 17.89 -8.19 -24.17
N ASN A 142 17.99 -9.50 -24.33
CA ASN A 142 19.25 -10.22 -24.42
C ASN A 142 19.83 -9.94 -25.82
N PRO A 143 20.92 -9.17 -25.99
CA PRO A 143 21.55 -9.00 -27.28
C PRO A 143 22.58 -10.11 -27.48
N GLN A 144 22.09 -11.32 -27.74
CA GLN A 144 22.93 -12.38 -28.32
C GLN A 144 22.26 -12.92 -29.58
N GLY A 145 22.51 -12.19 -30.65
CA GLY A 145 22.11 -12.56 -32.00
C GLY A 145 22.94 -11.78 -33.02
N GLN A 146 24.27 -11.86 -32.97
CA GLN A 146 25.11 -11.47 -34.10
C GLN A 146 26.48 -12.17 -34.13
N ALA A 147 26.75 -12.76 -35.32
CA ALA A 147 27.98 -13.38 -35.84
C ALA A 147 28.38 -14.75 -35.24
N ALA A 148 28.67 -15.78 -36.04
CA ALA A 148 29.46 -15.73 -37.26
C ALA A 148 28.92 -16.59 -38.42
N LYS A 149 28.93 -15.97 -39.61
CA LYS A 149 29.16 -16.65 -40.88
C LYS A 149 30.66 -16.89 -40.99
N HIS A 150 31.09 -18.11 -41.28
CA HIS A 150 32.21 -18.45 -42.18
C HIS A 150 32.01 -19.90 -42.65
#